data_AF-A0A8X6KSM5-F1
#
_entry.id   AF-A0A8X6KSM5-F1
#
_cell.length_a   1.000
_cell.length_b   1.000
_cell.length_c   1.000
_cell.angle_alpha   90.00
_cell.angle_beta   90.00
_cell.angle_gamma   90.00
#
_symmetry.space_group_name_H-M   'P 1'
#
loop_
_entity.id
_entity.type
_entity.pdbx_description
1 polymer ?
#
loop_
_entity_poly.entity_id
_entity_poly.type
_entity_poly.pdbx_seq_one_letter_code
_entity_poly.pdbx_strand_id
1 'polypeptide(L)' 'MASPPGYSLIKKLKTQNSYIREFFAEFFGTFILILYGNAAFASTILEGKGVPDVFGVTWAWGVGVILGITASGGISGKLW' A
#
# COMPACT_ATOMS: atom_id res chain seq x y z
N MET A 1 28.62 7.46 -22.66
CA MET A 1 27.72 6.29 -22.47
C MET A 1 26.30 6.77 -22.77
N ALA A 2 25.71 6.38 -23.91
CA ALA A 2 24.42 6.90 -24.35
C ALA A 2 23.31 6.50 -23.38
N SER A 3 22.43 7.43 -23.01
CA SER A 3 21.29 7.14 -22.13
C SER A 3 20.33 6.13 -22.79
N PRO A 4 19.83 5.12 -22.07
CA PRO A 4 18.86 4.16 -22.60
C PRO A 4 17.60 4.86 -23.16
N PRO A 5 17.02 4.38 -24.27
CA PRO A 5 15.78 4.93 -24.81
C PRO A 5 14.67 4.87 -23.73
N GLY A 6 14.02 6.01 -23.47
CA GLY A 6 13.00 6.17 -22.42
C GLY A 6 13.47 6.84 -21.13
N TYR A 7 14.78 7.00 -20.90
CA TYR A 7 15.33 7.65 -19.70
C TYR A 7 14.86 9.10 -19.50
N SER A 8 14.63 9.84 -20.60
CA SER A 8 14.09 11.21 -20.56
C SER A 8 12.66 11.28 -19.99
N LEU A 9 11.84 10.25 -20.22
CA LEU A 9 10.44 10.25 -19.78
C LEU A 9 10.37 10.01 -18.27
N ILE A 10 11.12 9.01 -17.78
CA ILE A 10 11.22 8.69 -16.36
C ILE A 10 11.83 9.86 -15.57
N LYS A 11 12.81 10.57 -16.14
CA LYS A 11 13.41 11.75 -15.51
C LYS A 11 12.41 12.91 -15.36
N LYS A 12 11.47 13.07 -16.29
CA LYS A 12 10.38 14.06 -16.19
C LYS A 12 9.33 13.68 -15.14
N LEU A 13 9.06 12.38 -14.97
CA LEU A 13 8.10 11.87 -13.98
C LEU A 13 8.67 11.80 -12.55
N LYS A 14 9.98 12.02 -12.38
CA LYS A 14 10.64 12.01 -11.06
C LYS A 14 10.25 13.27 -10.27
N THR A 15 9.21 13.15 -9.45
CA THR A 15 8.80 14.16 -8.47
C THR A 15 9.96 14.53 -7.54
N GLN A 16 10.41 15.78 -7.59
CA GLN A 16 11.53 16.28 -6.79
C GLN A 16 11.10 16.73 -5.38
N ASN A 17 9.81 17.04 -5.18
CA ASN A 17 9.29 17.57 -3.92
C ASN A 17 9.07 16.44 -2.90
N SER A 18 9.71 16.54 -1.72
CA SER A 18 9.62 15.52 -0.67
C SER A 18 8.19 15.35 -0.15
N TYR A 19 7.46 16.45 0.05
CA TYR A 19 6.09 16.41 0.59
C TYR A 19 5.12 15.63 -0.29
N ILE A 20 5.22 15.79 -1.61
CA ILE A 20 4.36 15.06 -2.56
C ILE A 20 4.70 13.57 -2.53
N ARG A 21 5.99 13.24 -2.39
CA ARG A 21 6.45 11.85 -2.34
C ARG A 21 6.02 11.16 -1.04
N GLU A 22 6.09 11.87 0.09
CA GLU A 22 5.58 11.43 1.39
C GLU A 22 4.06 11.24 1.35
N PHE A 23 3.30 12.21 0.80
CA PHE A 23 1.86 12.11 0.64
C PHE A 23 1.44 10.88 -0.18
N PHE A 24 2.08 10.63 -1.33
CA PHE A 24 1.79 9.43 -2.11
C PHE A 24 2.16 8.15 -1.36
N ALA A 25 3.27 8.12 -0.63
CA ALA A 25 3.64 6.96 0.17
C ALA A 25 2.60 6.65 1.26
N GLU A 26 2.09 7.67 1.95
CA GLU A 26 1.03 7.52 2.94
C GLU A 26 -0.30 7.12 2.32
N PHE A 27 -0.67 7.73 1.19
CA PHE A 27 -1.89 7.38 0.46
C PHE A 27 -1.86 5.93 -0.01
N PHE A 28 -0.76 5.46 -0.61
CA PHE A 28 -0.67 4.07 -1.04
C PHE A 28 -0.56 3.09 0.13
N GLY A 29 0.14 3.44 1.21
CA GLY A 29 0.19 2.61 2.41
C GLY A 29 -1.19 2.41 3.04
N THR A 30 -1.96 3.50 3.19
CA THR A 30 -3.33 3.45 3.72
C THR A 30 -4.31 2.78 2.76
N PHE A 31 -4.18 3.02 1.45
CA PHE A 31 -5.00 2.38 0.42
C PHE A 31 -4.84 0.85 0.47
N ILE A 32 -3.61 0.33 0.54
CA ILE A 32 -3.34 -1.11 0.62
C ILE A 32 -3.94 -1.70 1.90
N LEU A 33 -3.77 -1.02 3.04
CA LEU A 33 -4.30 -1.46 4.33
C LEU A 33 -5.83 -1.60 4.30
N ILE A 34 -6.53 -0.57 3.82
CA ILE A 34 -8.00 -0.57 3.75
C ILE A 34 -8.52 -1.55 2.69
N LEU A 35 -7.84 -1.64 1.54
CA LEU A 35 -8.23 -2.57 0.48
C LEU A 35 -8.16 -4.02 0.97
N TYR A 36 -7.07 -4.40 1.64
CA TYR A 36 -6.87 -5.76 2.12
C TYR A 36 -7.82 -6.11 3.29
N GLY A 37 -8.01 -5.17 4.23
CA GLY A 37 -8.93 -5.33 5.34
C GLY A 37 -10.39 -5.49 4.89
N ASN A 38 -10.86 -4.63 4.00
CA ASN A 38 -12.22 -4.70 3.46
C ASN A 38 -12.41 -5.90 2.53
N ALA A 39 -11.40 -6.30 1.76
CA ALA A 39 -11.46 -7.50 0.94
C ALA A 39 -11.63 -8.77 1.78
N ALA A 40 -10.97 -8.86 2.94
CA ALA A 40 -11.15 -9.99 3.87
C ALA A 40 -12.57 -10.04 4.45
N PHE A 41 -13.13 -8.89 4.83
CA PHE A 41 -14.53 -8.80 5.26
C PHE A 41 -15.50 -9.16 4.13
N ALA A 42 -15.30 -8.63 2.93
CA ALA A 42 -16.12 -8.96 1.78
C ALA A 42 -16.09 -10.47 1.50
N SER A 43 -14.90 -11.08 1.51
CA SER A 43 -14.75 -12.52 1.25
C SER A 43 -15.49 -13.36 2.28
N THR A 44 -15.39 -13.04 3.57
CA THR A 44 -16.10 -13.78 4.63
C THR A 44 -17.62 -13.63 4.57
N ILE A 45 -18.12 -12.45 4.18
CA ILE A 45 -19.56 -12.18 4.06
C ILE A 45 -20.15 -12.82 2.80
N LEU A 46 -19.45 -12.72 1.65
CA LEU A 46 -19.93 -13.26 0.37
C LEU A 46 -19.84 -14.78 0.28
N GLU A 47 -18.93 -15.43 1.01
CA GLU A 47 -18.83 -16.90 1.02
C GLU A 47 -19.99 -17.60 1.76
N GLY A 48 -20.88 -16.86 2.42
CA GLY A 48 -22.18 -17.36 2.89
C GLY A 48 -22.13 -18.43 3.99
N LYS A 49 -21.00 -18.62 4.68
CA LYS A 49 -20.76 -19.71 5.64
C LYS A 49 -21.19 -19.44 7.10
N GLY A 50 -21.94 -18.38 7.39
CA GLY A 50 -22.37 -18.06 8.76
C GLY A 50 -21.50 -16.98 9.43
N VAL A 51 -21.22 -17.13 10.74
CA VAL A 51 -20.47 -16.13 11.53
C VAL A 51 -19.12 -15.85 10.86
N PRO A 52 -18.76 -14.57 10.61
CA PRO A 52 -17.49 -14.23 9.98
C PRO A 52 -16.33 -14.80 10.80
N ASP A 53 -15.39 -15.47 10.15
CA ASP A 53 -14.18 -15.96 10.80
C ASP A 53 -13.32 -14.78 11.26
N VAL A 54 -13.55 -14.35 12.50
CA VAL A 54 -12.87 -13.21 13.12
C VAL A 54 -11.36 -13.44 13.18
N PHE A 55 -10.92 -14.70 13.30
CA PHE A 55 -9.51 -15.04 13.35
C PHE A 55 -8.82 -14.81 11.99
N GLY A 56 -9.42 -15.32 10.91
CA GLY A 56 -8.92 -15.10 9.55
C GLY A 56 -8.90 -13.62 9.15
N VAL A 57 -9.95 -12.87 9.51
CA VAL A 57 -10.00 -11.42 9.24
C VAL A 57 -8.90 -10.69 10.01
N THR A 58 -8.68 -11.01 11.28
CA THR A 58 -7.62 -10.37 12.09
C THR A 58 -6.23 -10.61 11.49
N TRP A 59 -5.96 -11.83 11.01
CA TRP A 59 -4.72 -12.14 10.28
C TRP A 59 -4.59 -11.36 8.98
N ALA A 60 -5.67 -11.23 8.20
CA ALA A 60 -5.65 -10.46 6.97
C ALA A 60 -5.33 -8.97 7.23
N TRP A 61 -5.88 -8.37 8.28
CA TRP A 61 -5.52 -7.02 8.71
C TRP A 61 -4.03 -6.90 9.07
N GLY A 62 -3.49 -7.88 9.80
CA GLY A 62 -2.05 -7.92 10.13
C GLY A 62 -1.16 -7.95 8.88
N VAL A 63 -1.50 -8.77 7.89
CA VAL A 63 -0.78 -8.81 6.59
C VAL A 63 -0.93 -7.50 5.83
N GLY A 64 -2.13 -6.90 5.81
CA GLY A 64 -2.38 -5.61 5.18
C GLY A 64 -1.53 -4.48 5.76
N VAL A 65 -1.33 -4.47 7.09
CA VAL A 65 -0.43 -3.53 7.77
C VAL A 65 1.02 -3.73 7.34
N ILE A 66 1.51 -4.98 7.32
CA ILE A 66 2.89 -5.27 6.89
C ILE A 66 3.12 -4.78 5.45
N LEU A 67 2.18 -5.07 4.54
CA LEU A 67 2.26 -4.61 3.16
C LEU A 67 2.24 -3.07 3.06
N GLY A 68 1.36 -2.40 3.82
CA GLY A 68 1.31 -0.93 3.89
C GLY A 68 2.62 -0.31 4.39
N ILE A 69 3.25 -0.94 5.39
CA ILE A 69 4.56 -0.51 5.91
C ILE A 69 5.65 -0.75 4.86
N THR A 70 5.69 -1.90 4.18
CA THR A 70 6.70 -2.15 3.14
C THR A 70 6.57 -1.20 1.95
N ALA A 71 5.34 -0.76 1.62
CA ALA A 71 5.10 0.18 0.54
C ALA A 71 5.51 1.62 0.90
N SER A 72 5.44 2.00 2.17
CA SER A 72 5.63 3.39 2.63
C SER A 72 6.94 3.63 3.40
N GLY A 73 7.51 2.61 4.04
CA GLY A 73 8.57 2.68 5.07
C GLY A 73 9.96 3.13 4.61
N GLY A 74 10.14 3.44 3.33
CA GLY A 74 11.38 4.05 2.79
C GLY A 74 11.22 5.51 2.37
N ILE A 75 10.00 6.04 2.41
CA ILE A 75 9.63 7.33 1.78
C ILE A 75 8.94 8.24 2.79
N SER A 76 7.89 7.76 3.46
CA SER A 76 7.26 8.46 4.59
C SER A 76 7.60 7.75 5.91
N GLY A 77 7.59 8.48 7.02
CA GLY A 77 7.98 7.96 8.35
C GLY A 77 9.48 7.94 8.65
N LYS A 78 10.31 8.54 7.77
CA LYS A 78 11.78 8.61 7.91
C LYS A 78 12.31 9.56 8.99
N LEU A 79 11.43 10.21 9.75
CA LEU A 79 11.75 11.38 10.59
C LEU A 79 11.41 11.21 12.09
N TRP A 80 11.28 9.97 12.55
CA TRP A 80 11.45 9.62 13.96
C TRP A 80 12.76 8.86 14.15
#